data_AF-A0A958C4W9-F1
#
_entry.id   AF-A0A958C4W9-F1
#
_cell.length_a   1.000
_cell.length_b   1.000
_cell.length_c   1.000
_cell.angle_alpha   90.00
_cell.angle_beta   90.00
_cell.angle_gamma   90.00
#
_symmetry.space_group_name_H-M   'P 1'
#
loop_
_entity.id
_entity.type
_entity.pdbx_description
1 polymer ?
#
loop_
_entity_poly.entity_id
_entity_poly.type
_entity_poly.pdbx_seq_one_letter_code
_entity_poly.pdbx_strand_id
1 'polypeptide(L)'
;MSDDWSADLQGLIAGLAPHLYELRRRLFIILIALTVGVVIGFVFAEPILNVLAQPVGGLQNLQAIELTESVGVYVRVAVMVGGILAMPIIVYELVAFVVPGLLPHEKRMLFIALPFIFLSFIVGAAFAYFVMLPVA
;
A
#
# COMPACT_ATOMS: atom_id res chain seq x y z
N MET A 1 9.23 -44.20 -18.92
CA MET A 1 8.26 -43.66 -17.92
C MET A 1 8.82 -42.45 -17.16
N SER A 2 10.11 -42.09 -17.32
CA SER A 2 10.75 -40.89 -16.77
C SER A 2 10.65 -39.65 -17.67
N ASP A 3 10.49 -39.84 -18.99
CA ASP A 3 10.64 -38.75 -19.97
C ASP A 3 9.37 -37.89 -20.10
N ASP A 4 8.21 -38.46 -19.78
CA ASP A 4 6.88 -37.83 -19.84
C ASP A 4 6.74 -36.66 -18.85
N TRP A 5 7.17 -36.87 -17.59
CA TRP A 5 7.17 -35.83 -16.54
C TRP A 5 8.02 -34.61 -16.91
N SER A 6 9.09 -34.78 -17.70
CA SER A 6 9.96 -33.68 -18.10
C SER A 6 9.32 -32.78 -19.15
N ALA A 7 8.47 -33.34 -20.02
CA ALA A 7 7.73 -32.61 -21.04
C ALA A 7 6.55 -31.85 -20.41
N ASP A 8 5.84 -32.49 -19.46
CA ASP A 8 4.77 -31.85 -18.69
C ASP A 8 5.30 -30.69 -17.85
N LEU A 9 6.42 -30.87 -17.14
CA LEU A 9 7.06 -29.79 -16.39
C LEU A 9 7.49 -28.64 -17.29
N GLN A 10 8.06 -28.91 -18.47
CA GLN A 10 8.43 -27.87 -19.43
C GLN A 10 7.22 -27.09 -19.94
N GLY A 11 6.09 -27.75 -20.22
CA GLY A 11 4.85 -27.10 -20.61
C GLY A 11 4.26 -26.21 -19.51
N LEU A 12 4.28 -26.68 -18.27
CA LEU A 12 3.81 -25.91 -17.11
C LEU A 12 4.70 -24.69 -16.82
N ILE A 13 6.03 -24.87 -16.86
CA ILE A 13 6.99 -23.76 -16.65
C ILE A 13 6.85 -22.72 -17.76
N ALA A 14 6.69 -23.14 -19.02
CA ALA A 14 6.48 -22.24 -20.15
C ALA A 14 5.18 -21.41 -20.01
N GLY A 15 4.12 -21.98 -19.44
CA GLY A 15 2.86 -21.25 -19.17
C GLY A 15 2.94 -20.29 -17.97
N LEU A 16 3.69 -20.64 -16.92
CA LEU A 16 3.80 -19.83 -15.70
C LEU A 16 4.83 -18.70 -15.81
N ALA A 17 5.92 -18.91 -16.56
CA ALA A 17 6.98 -17.92 -16.78
C ALA A 17 6.47 -16.51 -17.20
N PRO A 18 5.57 -16.35 -18.19
CA PRO A 18 5.07 -15.04 -18.58
C PRO A 18 4.23 -14.37 -17.48
N HIS A 19 3.43 -15.14 -16.73
CA HIS A 19 2.61 -14.59 -15.64
C HIS A 19 3.48 -14.14 -14.45
N LEU A 20 4.52 -14.90 -14.10
CA LEU A 20 5.50 -14.51 -13.08
C LEU A 20 6.34 -13.30 -13.50
N TYR A 21 6.64 -13.18 -14.80
CA TYR A 21 7.34 -12.00 -15.34
C TYR A 21 6.50 -10.72 -15.16
N GLU A 22 5.19 -10.81 -15.44
CA GLU A 22 4.26 -9.72 -15.21
C GLU A 22 4.14 -9.35 -13.72
N LEU A 23 4.00 -10.35 -12.83
CA LEU A 23 4.01 -10.14 -11.38
C LEU A 23 5.25 -9.38 -10.93
N ARG A 24 6.43 -9.83 -11.35
CA ARG A 24 7.71 -9.20 -11.00
C ARG A 24 7.72 -7.74 -11.42
N ARG A 25 7.35 -7.43 -12.66
CA ARG A 25 7.32 -6.05 -13.17
C ARG A 25 6.41 -5.17 -12.33
N ARG A 26 5.21 -5.64 -11.99
CA ARG A 26 4.23 -4.91 -11.17
C ARG A 26 4.70 -4.71 -9.75
N LEU A 27 5.33 -5.73 -9.15
CA LEU A 27 5.93 -5.65 -7.82
C LEU A 27 7.01 -4.56 -7.74
N PHE A 28 7.84 -4.42 -8.78
CA PHE A 28 8.83 -3.34 -8.85
C PHE A 28 8.18 -1.95 -8.92
N ILE A 29 7.08 -1.81 -9.66
CA ILE A 29 6.33 -0.55 -9.72
C ILE A 29 5.73 -0.22 -8.35
N ILE A 30 5.13 -1.20 -7.68
CA ILE A 30 4.60 -1.05 -6.31
C ILE A 30 5.70 -0.63 -5.34
N LEU A 31 6.87 -1.26 -5.41
CA LEU A 31 8.01 -0.95 -4.55
C LEU A 31 8.53 0.48 -4.77
N ILE A 32 8.63 0.92 -6.03
CA ILE A 32 9.00 2.30 -6.37
C ILE A 32 7.94 3.28 -5.87
N ALA A 33 6.65 2.99 -6.10
CA ALA A 33 5.54 3.82 -5.64
C ALA A 33 5.51 3.97 -4.12
N LEU A 34 5.75 2.88 -3.38
CA LEU A 34 5.90 2.89 -1.93
C LEU A 34 7.11 3.72 -1.50
N THR A 35 8.26 3.54 -2.12
CA THR A 35 9.48 4.28 -1.77
C THR A 35 9.27 5.78 -1.97
N VAL A 36 8.71 6.18 -3.12
CA VAL A 36 8.36 7.58 -3.41
C VAL A 36 7.29 8.09 -2.45
N GLY A 37 6.26 7.29 -2.18
CA GLY A 37 5.22 7.62 -1.22
C GLY A 37 5.79 7.88 0.17
N VAL A 38 6.69 7.04 0.66
CA VAL A 38 7.39 7.21 1.95
C VAL A 38 8.26 8.46 1.96
N VAL A 39 9.01 8.75 0.89
CA VAL A 39 9.80 9.99 0.78
C VAL A 39 8.90 11.22 0.86
N ILE A 40 7.76 11.21 0.18
CA ILE A 40 6.76 12.27 0.29
C ILE A 40 6.16 12.30 1.70
N GLY A 41 5.87 11.14 2.28
CA GLY A 41 5.37 10.98 3.65
C GLY A 41 6.31 11.59 4.68
N PHE A 42 7.63 11.53 4.49
CA PHE A 42 8.60 12.22 5.34
C PHE A 42 8.47 13.75 5.29
N VAL A 43 8.20 14.32 4.10
CA VAL A 43 7.98 15.77 3.96
C VAL A 43 6.69 16.19 4.67
N PHE A 44 5.65 15.35 4.66
CA PHE A 44 4.36 15.63 5.31
C PHE A 44 4.26 15.12 6.75
N ALA A 45 5.26 14.40 7.26
CA ALA A 45 5.23 13.80 8.59
C ALA A 45 5.22 14.86 9.70
N GLU A 46 5.96 15.95 9.53
CA GLU A 46 6.06 17.02 10.52
C GLU A 46 4.73 17.79 10.70
N PRO A 47 4.02 18.23 9.63
CA PRO A 47 2.66 18.77 9.75
C PRO A 47 1.66 17.80 10.38
N ILE A 48 1.71 16.52 9.99
CA ILE A 48 0.78 15.51 10.49
C ILE A 48 1.02 15.24 11.98
N LEU A 49 2.27 15.15 12.42
CA LEU A 49 2.61 15.03 13.83
C LEU A 49 2.18 16.24 14.64
N ASN A 50 2.29 17.45 14.11
CA ASN A 50 1.80 18.65 14.78
C ASN A 50 0.28 18.64 14.95
N VAL A 51 -0.47 18.14 13.96
CA VAL A 51 -1.92 17.92 14.07
C VAL A 51 -2.25 16.80 15.07
N LEU A 52 -1.48 15.71 15.08
CA LEU A 52 -1.65 14.60 16.03
C LEU A 52 -1.22 14.95 17.46
N ALA A 53 -0.34 15.93 17.65
CA ALA A 53 0.09 16.42 18.96
C ALA A 53 -0.88 17.46 19.57
N GLN A 54 -1.81 17.99 18.76
CA GLN A 54 -2.80 18.98 19.18
C GLN A 54 -3.79 18.46 20.25
N PRO A 55 -4.31 17.21 20.16
CA PRO A 55 -5.16 16.60 21.18
C PRO A 55 -4.43 16.27 22.49
N VAL A 56 -3.10 16.15 22.47
CA VAL A 56 -2.26 15.72 23.61
C VAL A 56 -1.75 16.92 24.44
N GLY A 57 -2.18 18.15 24.13
CA GLY A 57 -1.79 19.36 24.88
C GLY A 57 -0.52 20.05 24.36
N GLY A 58 -0.14 19.79 23.11
CA GLY A 58 0.92 20.50 22.41
C GLY A 58 2.34 19.94 22.60
N LEU A 59 3.27 20.39 21.74
CA LEU A 59 4.69 19.96 21.68
C LEU A 59 5.44 20.04 23.02
N GLN A 60 4.97 20.86 23.97
CA GLN A 60 5.60 21.07 25.27
C GLN A 60 5.38 19.91 26.26
N ASN A 61 4.31 19.12 26.13
CA ASN A 61 4.11 17.89 26.93
C ASN A 61 4.74 16.64 26.29
N LEU A 62 5.11 16.70 25.01
CA LEU A 62 5.89 15.65 24.33
C LEU A 62 7.39 15.71 24.65
N GLN A 63 7.88 16.84 25.20
CA GLN A 63 9.27 16.96 25.66
C GLN A 63 9.62 16.05 26.84
N ALA A 64 8.63 15.41 27.49
CA ALA A 64 8.84 14.56 28.65
C ALA A 64 9.05 13.06 28.33
N ILE A 65 8.90 12.60 27.08
CA ILE A 65 9.10 11.19 26.73
C ILE A 65 10.19 11.08 25.66
N GLU A 66 11.41 10.87 26.15
CA GLU A 66 12.62 10.40 25.46
C GLU A 66 12.77 10.69 23.94
N LEU A 67 13.79 11.50 23.60
CA LEU A 67 14.24 11.81 22.24
C LEU A 67 14.33 10.58 21.29
N THR A 68 14.54 9.38 21.83
CA THR A 68 14.68 8.13 21.07
C THR A 68 13.34 7.53 20.65
N GLU A 69 12.26 7.68 21.44
CA GLU A 69 10.92 7.20 21.06
C GLU A 69 10.30 8.09 19.97
N SER A 70 10.58 9.40 20.01
CA SER A 70 10.05 10.38 19.05
C SER A 70 10.46 10.08 17.59
N VAL A 71 11.70 9.63 17.36
CA VAL A 71 12.19 9.26 16.02
C VAL A 71 11.47 8.01 15.47
N GLY A 72 11.24 7.02 16.33
CA GLY A 72 10.51 5.80 15.94
C GLY A 72 9.06 6.08 15.56
N VAL A 73 8.39 6.96 16.30
CA VAL A 73 7.03 7.43 15.99
C VAL A 73 7.03 8.23 14.67
N TYR A 74 8.01 9.11 14.47
CA TYR A 74 8.14 9.90 13.26
C TYR A 74 8.27 9.02 12.00
N VAL A 75 9.16 8.03 12.03
CA VAL A 75 9.34 7.07 10.92
C VAL A 75 8.08 6.24 10.69
N ARG A 76 7.40 5.78 11.74
CA ARG A 76 6.14 5.02 11.61
C ARG A 76 5.05 5.85 10.94
N VAL A 77 4.89 7.11 11.35
CA VAL A 77 3.89 8.02 10.76
C VAL A 77 4.25 8.32 9.31
N ALA A 78 5.51 8.64 9.00
CA ALA A 78 5.96 8.87 7.63
C ALA A 78 5.70 7.67 6.71
N VAL A 79 5.97 6.45 7.20
CA VAL A 79 5.71 5.21 6.45
C VAL A 79 4.22 4.96 6.27
N MET A 80 3.39 5.19 7.31
CA MET A 80 1.94 5.06 7.20
C MET A 80 1.36 6.04 6.18
N VAL A 81 1.71 7.32 6.28
CA VAL A 81 1.24 8.38 5.37
C VAL A 81 1.72 8.10 3.96
N GLY A 82 2.98 7.73 3.80
CA GLY A 82 3.53 7.37 2.50
C GLY A 82 2.86 6.14 1.88
N GLY A 83 2.52 5.15 2.71
CA GLY A 83 1.71 4.01 2.31
C GLY A 83 0.32 4.43 1.83
N ILE A 84 -0.35 5.32 2.57
CA ILE A 84 -1.67 5.87 2.20
C ILE A 84 -1.61 6.59 0.86
N LEU A 85 -0.57 7.37 0.61
CA LEU A 85 -0.37 8.06 -0.67
C LEU A 85 -0.08 7.09 -1.82
N ALA A 86 0.65 6.00 -1.54
CA ALA A 86 0.96 4.97 -2.53
C ALA A 86 -0.23 4.04 -2.85
N MET A 87 -1.23 3.93 -1.96
CA MET A 87 -2.37 3.00 -2.09
C MET A 87 -3.08 3.01 -3.45
N PRO A 88 -3.45 4.15 -4.07
CA PRO A 88 -4.08 4.13 -5.39
C PRO A 88 -3.23 3.42 -6.46
N ILE A 89 -1.91 3.57 -6.43
CA ILE A 89 -1.00 2.89 -7.35
C ILE A 89 -0.93 1.39 -7.02
N ILE A 90 -0.86 1.05 -5.72
CA ILE A 90 -0.82 -0.35 -5.26
C ILE A 90 -2.07 -1.10 -5.70
N VAL A 91 -3.25 -0.52 -5.47
CA VAL A 91 -4.54 -1.10 -5.87
C VAL A 91 -4.61 -1.26 -7.39
N TYR A 92 -4.19 -0.24 -8.15
CA TYR A 92 -4.17 -0.32 -9.60
C TYR A 92 -3.28 -1.47 -10.11
N GLU A 93 -2.05 -1.58 -9.60
CA GLU A 93 -1.12 -2.63 -10.01
C GLU A 93 -1.58 -4.04 -9.58
N LEU A 94 -2.20 -4.17 -8.40
CA LEU A 94 -2.82 -5.41 -7.96
C LEU A 94 -3.97 -5.83 -8.89
N VAL A 95 -4.87 -4.90 -9.22
CA VAL A 95 -5.98 -5.16 -10.14
C VAL A 95 -5.43 -5.53 -11.52
N ALA A 96 -4.46 -4.79 -12.02
CA ALA A 96 -3.88 -5.03 -13.33
C ALA A 96 -3.09 -6.34 -13.41
N PHE A 97 -2.54 -6.86 -12.30
CA PHE A 97 -1.98 -8.21 -12.21
C PHE A 97 -3.04 -9.31 -12.35
N VAL A 98 -4.23 -9.08 -11.79
CA VAL A 98 -5.33 -10.05 -11.80
C VAL A 98 -6.04 -10.06 -13.17
N VAL A 99 -6.23 -8.89 -13.78
CA VAL A 99 -6.88 -8.70 -15.10
C VAL A 99 -6.52 -9.72 -16.19
N PRO A 100 -5.25 -10.07 -16.48
CA PRO A 100 -4.92 -11.00 -17.56
C PRO A 100 -5.59 -12.38 -17.42
N GLY A 101 -5.90 -12.82 -16.19
CA GLY A 101 -6.57 -14.10 -15.92
C GLY A 101 -8.10 -14.08 -16.02
N LEU A 102 -8.73 -12.93 -16.27
CA LEU A 102 -10.19 -12.77 -16.17
C LEU A 102 -10.90 -12.71 -17.51
N LEU A 103 -12.18 -13.10 -17.50
CA LEU A 103 -13.05 -12.97 -18.66
C LEU A 103 -13.37 -11.50 -18.97
N PRO A 104 -13.62 -11.13 -20.24
CA PRO A 104 -13.87 -9.74 -20.64
C PRO A 104 -14.99 -9.04 -19.86
N HIS A 105 -16.02 -9.79 -19.44
CA HIS A 105 -17.12 -9.25 -18.65
C HIS A 105 -16.73 -8.97 -17.19
N GLU A 106 -15.84 -9.78 -16.60
CA GLU A 106 -15.36 -9.59 -15.23
C GLU A 106 -14.36 -8.43 -15.14
N LYS A 107 -13.55 -8.23 -16.18
CA LYS A 107 -12.66 -7.06 -16.31
C LYS A 107 -13.43 -5.75 -16.13
N ARG A 108 -14.59 -5.62 -16.78
CA ARG A 108 -15.45 -4.43 -16.66
C ARG A 108 -15.92 -4.22 -15.22
N MET A 109 -16.27 -5.29 -14.51
CA MET A 109 -16.71 -5.21 -13.11
C MET A 109 -15.58 -4.75 -12.18
N LEU A 110 -14.34 -5.21 -12.41
CA LEU A 110 -13.18 -4.73 -11.67
C LEU A 110 -12.87 -3.25 -11.90
N PHE A 111 -12.97 -2.77 -13.15
CA PHE A 111 -12.78 -1.34 -13.43
C PHE A 111 -13.86 -0.48 -12.77
N ILE A 112 -15.10 -0.97 -12.70
CA ILE A 112 -16.19 -0.29 -11.98
C ILE A 112 -15.98 -0.35 -10.46
N ALA A 113 -15.38 -1.43 -9.93
CA ALA A 113 -15.09 -1.57 -8.51
C ALA A 113 -13.92 -0.69 -8.03
N LEU A 114 -12.99 -0.32 -8.92
CA LEU A 114 -11.82 0.50 -8.60
C LEU A 114 -12.14 1.81 -7.85
N PRO A 115 -13.11 2.65 -8.29
CA PRO A 115 -13.51 3.83 -7.53
C PRO A 115 -14.15 3.49 -6.17
N PHE A 116 -14.86 2.36 -6.04
CA PHE A 116 -15.40 1.94 -4.74
C PHE A 116 -14.30 1.55 -3.76
N ILE A 117 -13.26 0.84 -4.23
CA ILE A 117 -12.09 0.50 -3.41
C ILE A 117 -11.41 1.79 -2.93
N PHE A 118 -11.22 2.75 -3.83
CA PHE A 118 -10.63 4.05 -3.49
C PHE A 118 -11.49 4.84 -2.49
N LEU A 119 -12.81 4.84 -2.67
CA LEU A 119 -13.75 5.48 -1.75
C LEU A 119 -13.72 4.82 -0.37
N SER A 120 -13.78 3.49 -0.30
CA SER A 120 -13.67 2.74 0.97
C SER A 120 -12.34 3.00 1.67
N PHE A 121 -11.26 3.17 0.92
CA PHE A 121 -9.96 3.52 1.47
C PHE A 121 -9.98 4.92 2.13
N ILE A 122 -10.52 5.93 1.45
CA ILE A 122 -10.69 7.28 2.01
C ILE A 122 -11.56 7.25 3.28
N VAL A 123 -12.69 6.52 3.22
CA VAL A 123 -13.58 6.36 4.38
C VAL A 123 -12.87 5.68 5.55
N GLY A 124 -12.08 4.63 5.28
CA GLY A 124 -11.28 3.96 6.30
C GLY A 124 -10.21 4.87 6.92
N ALA A 125 -9.51 5.66 6.10
CA ALA A 125 -8.53 6.64 6.57
C ALA A 125 -9.19 7.74 7.44
N ALA A 126 -10.35 8.25 7.02
CA ALA A 126 -11.13 9.20 7.80
C ALA A 126 -11.62 8.59 9.12
N PHE A 127 -12.10 7.35 9.11
CA PHE A 127 -12.53 6.63 10.30
C PHE A 127 -11.38 6.44 11.30
N ALA A 128 -10.19 6.04 10.83
CA ALA A 128 -9.01 5.92 11.68
C ALA A 128 -8.66 7.26 12.35
N TYR A 129 -8.76 8.36 11.62
CA TYR A 129 -8.47 9.69 12.15
C TYR A 129 -9.52 10.20 13.14
N PHE A 130 -10.81 10.11 12.80
CA PHE A 130 -11.88 10.72 13.60
C PHE A 130 -12.42 9.83 14.73
N VAL A 131 -12.28 8.51 14.62
CA VAL A 131 -12.89 7.57 15.57
C VAL A 131 -11.85 6.83 16.39
N MET A 132 -10.76 6.36 15.77
CA MET A 132 -9.77 5.56 16.49
C MET A 132 -8.84 6.42 17.36
N LEU A 133 -8.33 7.54 16.83
CA LEU A 133 -7.43 8.44 17.56
C LEU A 133 -8.01 9.06 18.85
N PRO A 134 -9.27 9.53 18.91
CA PRO A 134 -9.82 10.06 20.16
C PRO A 134 -10.28 8.99 21.15
N VAL A 135 -10.35 7.72 20.73
CA VAL A 135 -10.74 6.58 21.58
C VAL A 135 -9.53 5.83 22.14
N ALA A 136 -8.36 5.95 21.49
CA ALA A 136 -7.08 5.40 21.92
C ALA A 136 -6.39 6.33 22.94
#